data_AF-A0A4P6YSR0-F1
#
_entry.id   AF-A0A4P6YSR0-F1
#
_cell.length_a   1.000
_cell.length_b   1.000
_cell.length_c   1.000
_cell.angle_alpha   90.00
_cell.angle_beta   90.00
_cell.angle_gamma   90.00
#
_symmetry.space_group_name_H-M   'P 1'
#
loop_
_entity.id
_entity.type
_entity.pdbx_description
1 polymer ?
#
loop_
_entity_poly.entity_id
_entity_poly.type
_entity_poly.pdbx_seq_one_letter_code
_entity_poly.pdbx_strand_id
1 'polypeptide(L)'
;MDYKLVEKKLAELNYIISISEPDSDAFQDASQKMDEILFENINIREFSFIGKHIDGEITLEMEAKMIVAAAEGKPLTAVVPLSANDEAAYKIRRARIAQNISQVELAQKAGMTQSQIAKVENAQMNLTLDVVQRIMSVLGDTFLIKPIEIA
;
A
#
# COMPACT_ATOMS: atom_id res chain seq x y z
N MET A 1 -1.91 -10.12 -14.57
CA MET A 1 -1.21 -9.19 -15.50
C MET A 1 0.30 -9.45 -15.38
N ASP A 2 1.09 -9.45 -16.45
CA ASP A 2 2.53 -9.72 -16.33
C ASP A 2 3.28 -8.46 -15.88
N TYR A 3 3.93 -8.53 -14.70
CA TYR A 3 4.65 -7.39 -14.14
C TYR A 3 5.86 -6.98 -14.98
N LYS A 4 6.48 -7.90 -15.74
CA LYS A 4 7.60 -7.57 -16.63
C LYS A 4 7.17 -6.69 -17.80
N LEU A 5 5.96 -6.89 -18.31
CA LEU A 5 5.40 -6.03 -19.34
C LEU A 5 5.07 -4.63 -18.79
N VAL A 6 4.52 -4.58 -17.57
CA VAL A 6 4.25 -3.31 -16.88
C VAL A 6 5.55 -2.55 -16.61
N GLU A 7 6.55 -3.22 -16.04
CA GLU A 7 7.89 -2.66 -15.76
C GLU A 7 8.53 -2.06 -17.01
N LYS A 8 8.50 -2.79 -18.13
CA LYS A 8 9.01 -2.30 -19.42
C LYS A 8 8.26 -1.04 -19.88
N LYS A 9 6.93 -1.03 -19.78
CA LYS A 9 6.10 0.13 -20.17
C LYS A 9 6.39 1.35 -19.29
N LEU A 10 6.54 1.17 -17.98
CA LEU A 10 6.93 2.24 -17.06
C LEU A 10 8.33 2.78 -17.39
N ALA A 11 9.28 1.89 -17.71
CA ALA A 11 10.63 2.30 -18.11
C ALA A 11 10.63 3.15 -19.38
N GLU A 12 9.85 2.75 -20.39
CA GLU A 12 9.69 3.50 -21.64
C GLU A 12 9.09 4.90 -21.38
N LEU A 13 8.05 4.98 -20.57
CA LEU A 13 7.41 6.27 -20.22
C LEU A 13 8.35 7.16 -19.39
N ASN A 14 9.03 6.61 -18.39
CA ASN A 14 10.02 7.34 -17.59
C ASN A 14 11.16 7.88 -18.46
N TYR A 15 11.62 7.09 -19.43
CA TYR A 15 12.63 7.55 -20.37
C TYR A 15 12.13 8.74 -21.18
N ILE A 16 10.94 8.66 -21.78
CA ILE A 16 10.33 9.77 -22.55
C ILE A 16 10.22 11.03 -21.68
N ILE A 17 9.68 10.91 -20.47
CA ILE A 17 9.52 12.02 -19.52
C ILE A 17 10.89 12.65 -19.19
N SER A 18 11.94 11.84 -19.00
CA SER A 18 13.27 12.34 -18.63
C SER A 18 14.00 13.11 -19.74
N ILE A 19 13.67 12.84 -21.02
CA ILE A 19 14.34 13.45 -22.17
C ILE A 19 13.51 14.56 -22.85
N SER A 20 12.23 14.68 -22.50
CA SER A 20 11.30 15.62 -23.14
C SER A 20 11.24 16.94 -22.38
N GLU A 21 10.98 18.04 -23.09
CA GLU A 21 10.72 19.33 -22.44
C GLU A 21 9.36 19.28 -21.71
N PRO A 22 9.23 19.82 -20.47
CA PRO A 22 8.00 19.70 -19.68
C PRO A 22 6.71 20.22 -20.34
N ASP A 23 6.83 21.18 -21.25
CA ASP A 23 5.73 21.78 -22.01
C ASP A 23 5.47 21.10 -23.37
N SER A 24 6.24 20.07 -23.73
CA SER A 24 6.04 19.31 -24.96
C SER A 24 4.89 18.32 -24.88
N ASP A 25 4.22 18.08 -26.01
CA ASP A 25 3.16 17.06 -26.12
C ASP A 25 3.65 15.66 -25.68
N ALA A 26 4.90 15.31 -26.01
CA ALA A 26 5.49 14.03 -25.63
C ALA A 26 5.60 13.85 -24.11
N PHE A 27 5.97 14.91 -23.39
CA PHE A 27 6.02 14.90 -21.92
C PHE A 27 4.62 14.76 -21.33
N GLN A 28 3.65 15.53 -21.83
CA GLN A 28 2.28 15.51 -21.34
C GLN A 28 1.62 14.15 -21.57
N ASP A 29 1.73 13.60 -22.79
CA ASP A 29 1.20 12.28 -23.15
C ASP A 29 1.81 11.15 -22.31
N ALA A 30 3.14 11.20 -22.10
CA ALA A 30 3.83 10.18 -21.32
C ALA A 30 3.46 10.27 -19.83
N SER A 31 3.37 11.48 -19.28
CA SER A 31 2.96 11.71 -17.90
C SER A 31 1.52 11.25 -17.66
N GLN A 32 0.61 11.57 -18.56
CA GLN A 32 -0.78 11.11 -18.46
C GLN A 32 -0.86 9.59 -18.50
N LYS A 33 -0.16 8.92 -19.43
CA LYS A 33 -0.13 7.45 -19.51
C LYS A 33 0.48 6.82 -18.27
N MET A 34 1.47 7.48 -17.66
CA MET A 34 2.07 7.05 -16.40
C MET A 34 1.02 7.09 -15.28
N ASP A 35 0.33 8.22 -15.12
CA ASP A 35 -0.72 8.39 -14.12
C ASP A 35 -1.86 7.39 -14.31
N GLU A 36 -2.27 7.13 -15.56
CA GLU A 36 -3.27 6.10 -15.88
C GLU A 36 -2.81 4.72 -15.40
N ILE A 37 -1.59 4.30 -15.71
CA ILE A 37 -1.09 2.98 -15.30
C ILE A 37 -0.97 2.87 -13.77
N LEU A 38 -0.50 3.94 -13.12
CA LEU A 38 -0.30 3.94 -11.67
C LEU A 38 -1.64 3.95 -10.92
N PHE A 39 -2.55 4.85 -11.27
CA PHE A 39 -3.71 5.18 -10.46
C PHE A 39 -5.03 4.59 -10.97
N GLU A 40 -5.05 3.85 -12.09
CA GLU A 40 -6.24 3.11 -12.53
C GLU A 40 -6.71 2.13 -11.44
N ASN A 41 -5.76 1.42 -10.81
CA ASN A 41 -6.07 0.38 -9.82
C ASN A 41 -5.48 0.67 -8.43
N ILE A 42 -4.43 1.48 -8.31
CA ILE A 42 -3.81 1.77 -7.02
C ILE A 42 -4.54 2.92 -6.32
N ASN A 43 -4.92 2.70 -5.07
CA ASN A 43 -5.38 3.77 -4.20
C ASN A 43 -4.20 4.65 -3.77
N ILE A 44 -4.26 5.96 -4.09
CA ILE A 44 -3.21 6.93 -3.74
C ILE A 44 -2.85 6.94 -2.24
N ARG A 45 -3.80 6.65 -1.35
CA ARG A 45 -3.55 6.60 0.09
C ARG A 45 -2.84 5.32 0.51
N GLU A 46 -3.06 4.21 -0.19
CA GLU A 46 -2.29 2.99 0.02
C GLU A 46 -0.86 3.17 -0.49
N PHE A 47 -0.70 3.71 -1.70
CA PHE A 47 0.63 4.03 -2.25
C PHE A 47 1.42 4.97 -1.33
N SER A 48 0.80 6.07 -0.88
CA SER A 48 1.43 7.00 0.06
C SER A 48 1.75 6.38 1.42
N PHE A 49 0.95 5.41 1.88
CA PHE A 49 1.28 4.64 3.09
C PHE A 49 2.54 3.80 2.86
N ILE A 50 2.58 3.03 1.78
CA ILE A 50 3.75 2.21 1.45
C ILE A 50 5.03 3.06 1.38
N GLY A 51 5.02 4.16 0.62
CA GLY A 51 6.21 5.01 0.46
C GLY A 51 6.72 5.67 1.74
N LYS A 52 5.90 5.77 2.80
CA LYS A 52 6.32 6.30 4.11
C LYS A 52 6.90 5.24 5.06
N HIS A 53 6.59 3.97 4.81
CA HIS A 53 6.85 2.87 5.75
C HIS A 53 7.76 1.78 5.15
N ILE A 54 8.16 1.92 3.89
CA ILE A 54 9.13 1.03 3.27
C ILE A 54 10.55 1.41 3.69
N ASP A 55 11.38 0.39 3.93
CA ASP A 55 12.82 0.56 4.07
C ASP A 55 13.46 0.70 2.68
N GLY A 56 13.93 1.91 2.35
CA GLY A 56 14.62 2.20 1.08
C GLY A 56 13.73 2.87 0.03
N GLU A 57 14.19 2.83 -1.22
CA GLU A 57 13.50 3.49 -2.35
C GLU A 57 12.56 2.51 -3.07
N ILE A 58 11.43 3.04 -3.55
CA ILE A 58 10.54 2.27 -4.42
C ILE A 58 11.20 2.10 -5.78
N THR A 59 11.63 0.88 -6.10
CA THR A 59 12.19 0.55 -7.41
C THR A 59 11.08 0.43 -8.46
N LEU A 60 11.44 0.62 -9.73
CA LEU A 60 10.52 0.44 -10.86
C LEU A 60 9.91 -0.97 -10.91
N GLU A 61 10.72 -1.99 -10.59
CA GLU A 61 10.25 -3.37 -10.51
C GLU A 61 9.16 -3.51 -9.43
N MET A 62 9.36 -2.90 -8.27
CA MET A 62 8.42 -2.95 -7.16
C MET A 62 7.14 -2.18 -7.47
N GLU A 63 7.24 -1.04 -8.14
CA GLU A 63 6.10 -0.28 -8.64
C GLU A 63 5.26 -1.09 -9.62
N ALA A 64 5.90 -1.73 -10.60
CA ALA A 64 5.22 -2.63 -11.53
C ALA A 64 4.52 -3.80 -10.82
N LYS A 65 5.18 -4.41 -9.83
CA LYS A 65 4.57 -5.47 -9.01
C LYS A 65 3.38 -4.96 -8.19
N MET A 66 3.45 -3.74 -7.65
CA MET A 66 2.34 -3.10 -6.93
C MET A 66 1.13 -2.86 -7.83
N ILE A 67 1.34 -2.36 -9.05
CA ILE A 67 0.28 -2.16 -10.05
C ILE A 67 -0.41 -3.48 -10.38
N VAL A 68 0.38 -4.54 -10.62
CA VAL A 68 -0.16 -5.89 -10.85
C VAL A 68 -0.93 -6.41 -9.64
N ALA A 69 -0.39 -6.25 -8.43
CA ALA A 69 -1.08 -6.68 -7.21
C ALA A 69 -2.43 -5.96 -7.05
N ALA A 70 -2.46 -4.64 -7.24
CA ALA A 70 -3.68 -3.85 -7.14
C ALA A 70 -4.73 -4.24 -8.19
N ALA A 71 -4.32 -4.41 -9.46
CA ALA A 71 -5.21 -4.85 -10.54
C ALA A 71 -5.79 -6.26 -10.29
N GLU A 72 -5.08 -7.11 -9.54
CA GLU A 72 -5.55 -8.43 -9.12
C GLU A 72 -6.34 -8.40 -7.79
N GLY A 73 -6.62 -7.22 -7.23
CA GLY A 73 -7.30 -7.04 -5.95
C GLY A 73 -6.47 -7.45 -4.72
N LYS A 74 -5.18 -7.75 -4.91
CA LYS A 74 -4.26 -8.15 -3.85
C LYS A 74 -3.73 -6.92 -3.09
N PRO A 75 -3.41 -7.05 -1.79
CA PRO A 75 -2.74 -5.98 -1.05
C PRO A 75 -1.38 -5.63 -1.68
N LEU A 76 -1.00 -4.35 -1.65
CA LEU A 76 0.33 -3.91 -2.09
C LEU A 76 1.44 -4.55 -1.24
N THR A 77 1.18 -4.80 0.05
CA THR A 77 2.09 -5.49 0.97
C THR A 77 2.33 -6.97 0.62
N ALA A 78 1.65 -7.53 -0.38
CA ALA A 78 1.98 -8.85 -0.90
C ALA A 78 3.31 -8.85 -1.70
N VAL A 79 3.72 -7.69 -2.21
CA VAL A 79 4.91 -7.54 -3.05
C VAL A 79 5.90 -6.51 -2.51
N VAL A 80 5.50 -5.76 -1.48
CA VAL A 80 6.35 -4.80 -0.79
C VAL A 80 6.66 -5.30 0.61
N PRO A 81 7.95 -5.51 0.95
CA PRO A 81 8.33 -5.87 2.31
C PRO A 81 8.10 -4.67 3.22
N LEU A 82 7.35 -4.89 4.29
CA LEU A 82 7.16 -3.93 5.38
C LEU A 82 7.54 -4.60 6.70
N SER A 83 7.78 -3.81 7.74
CA SER A 83 7.86 -4.35 9.09
C SER A 83 6.53 -5.04 9.46
N ALA A 84 6.58 -6.02 10.37
CA ALA A 84 5.37 -6.69 10.84
C ALA A 84 4.36 -5.70 11.47
N ASN A 85 4.84 -4.61 12.05
CA ASN A 85 4.00 -3.55 12.61
C ASN A 85 3.24 -2.78 11.52
N ASP A 86 3.94 -2.39 10.45
CA ASP A 86 3.35 -1.63 9.35
C ASP A 86 2.43 -2.51 8.48
N GLU A 87 2.78 -3.80 8.27
CA GLU A 87 1.90 -4.75 7.59
C GLU A 87 0.61 -4.98 8.39
N ALA A 88 0.69 -5.07 9.72
CA ALA A 88 -0.49 -5.18 10.58
C ALA A 88 -1.37 -3.93 10.50
N ALA A 89 -0.78 -2.73 10.60
CA ALA A 89 -1.47 -1.45 10.47
C ALA A 89 -2.21 -1.34 9.12
N TYR A 90 -1.51 -1.67 8.03
CA TYR A 90 -2.06 -1.68 6.68
C TYR A 90 -3.24 -2.66 6.57
N LYS A 91 -3.07 -3.90 7.05
CA LYS A 91 -4.13 -4.92 7.00
C LYS A 91 -5.36 -4.51 7.81
N ILE A 92 -5.18 -3.99 9.01
CA ILE A 92 -6.28 -3.47 9.86
C ILE A 92 -7.09 -2.43 9.09
N ARG A 93 -6.41 -1.44 8.51
CA ARG A 93 -7.05 -0.36 7.76
C ARG A 93 -7.84 -0.90 6.56
N ARG A 94 -7.24 -1.80 5.77
CA ARG A 94 -7.92 -2.41 4.61
C ARG A 94 -9.14 -3.21 5.02
N ALA A 95 -9.03 -4.08 6.02
CA ALA A 95 -10.13 -4.89 6.51
C ALA A 95 -11.28 -4.01 7.05
N ARG A 96 -10.96 -2.92 7.78
CA ARG A 96 -11.96 -1.94 8.22
C ARG A 96 -12.71 -1.31 7.06
N ILE A 97 -11.99 -0.84 6.03
CA ILE A 97 -12.59 -0.22 4.84
C ILE A 97 -13.45 -1.23 4.08
N ALA A 98 -12.99 -2.48 3.93
CA ALA A 98 -13.75 -3.55 3.28
C ALA A 98 -15.07 -3.87 3.99
N GLN A 99 -15.14 -3.68 5.31
CA GLN A 99 -16.38 -3.81 6.10
C GLN A 99 -17.23 -2.54 6.15
N ASN A 100 -16.78 -1.45 5.52
CA ASN A 100 -17.47 -0.17 5.51
C ASN A 100 -17.81 0.39 6.90
N ILE A 101 -16.94 0.15 7.89
CA ILE A 101 -17.07 0.73 9.24
C ILE A 101 -16.08 1.88 9.46
N SER A 102 -16.47 2.86 10.24
CA SER A 102 -15.63 3.99 10.65
C SER A 102 -14.58 3.59 11.70
N GLN A 103 -13.57 4.44 11.88
CA GLN A 103 -12.58 4.25 12.96
C GLN A 103 -13.23 4.34 14.34
N VAL A 104 -14.30 5.12 14.50
CA VAL A 104 -15.05 5.22 15.76
C VAL A 104 -15.75 3.90 16.07
N GLU A 105 -16.41 3.28 15.09
CA GLU A 105 -17.09 2.00 15.26
C GLU A 105 -16.09 0.87 15.55
N LEU A 106 -14.95 0.84 14.85
CA LEU A 106 -13.88 -0.12 15.15
C LEU A 106 -13.36 0.07 16.58
N ALA A 107 -13.13 1.32 16.99
CA ALA A 107 -12.66 1.65 18.33
C ALA A 107 -13.65 1.18 19.40
N GLN A 108 -14.94 1.44 19.22
CA GLN A 108 -15.99 0.99 20.15
C GLN A 108 -16.00 -0.53 20.30
N LYS A 109 -15.98 -1.27 19.18
CA LYS A 109 -15.98 -2.74 19.18
C LYS A 109 -14.70 -3.33 19.78
N ALA A 110 -13.56 -2.66 19.60
CA ALA A 110 -12.26 -3.10 20.11
C ALA A 110 -11.96 -2.59 21.55
N GLY A 111 -12.87 -1.83 22.18
CA GLY A 111 -12.61 -1.22 23.50
C GLY A 111 -11.42 -0.26 23.48
N MET A 112 -11.27 0.51 22.40
CA MET A 112 -10.21 1.50 22.17
C MET A 112 -10.82 2.87 21.90
N THR A 113 -9.99 3.91 21.86
CA THR A 113 -10.38 5.24 21.39
C THR A 113 -10.18 5.37 19.88
N GLN A 114 -10.95 6.26 19.23
CA GLN A 114 -10.75 6.56 17.81
C GLN A 114 -9.33 7.07 17.53
N SER A 115 -8.73 7.85 18.45
CA SER A 115 -7.35 8.33 18.32
C SER A 115 -6.34 7.17 18.32
N GLN A 116 -6.55 6.14 19.15
CA GLN A 116 -5.69 4.94 19.11
C GLN A 116 -5.84 4.18 17.80
N ILE A 117 -7.07 3.99 17.29
CA ILE A 117 -7.28 3.36 15.98
C ILE A 117 -6.63 4.17 14.85
N ALA A 118 -6.71 5.50 14.90
CA ALA A 118 -6.03 6.35 13.93
C ALA A 118 -4.51 6.18 13.98
N LYS A 119 -3.90 6.09 15.17
CA LYS A 119 -2.47 5.82 15.30
C LYS A 119 -2.09 4.43 14.81
N VAL A 120 -2.92 3.41 15.10
CA VAL A 120 -2.76 2.04 14.61
C VAL A 120 -2.76 2.03 13.08
N GLU A 121 -3.77 2.60 12.42
CA GLU A 121 -3.91 2.56 10.96
C GLU A 121 -2.85 3.38 10.19
N ASN A 122 -2.15 4.28 10.89
CA ASN A 122 -1.02 5.03 10.33
C ASN A 122 0.34 4.49 10.82
N ALA A 123 0.36 3.31 11.46
CA ALA A 123 1.53 2.69 12.07
C ALA A 123 2.37 3.64 12.97
N GLN A 124 1.69 4.60 13.61
CA GLN A 124 2.29 5.56 14.58
C GLN A 124 2.31 5.01 16.00
N MET A 125 1.99 3.74 16.17
CA MET A 125 1.95 3.03 17.45
C MET A 125 2.57 1.65 17.24
N ASN A 126 3.48 1.26 18.13
CA ASN A 126 3.98 -0.10 18.19
C ASN A 126 2.85 -1.02 18.67
N LEU A 127 2.39 -1.90 17.80
CA LEU A 127 1.28 -2.80 18.06
C LEU A 127 1.80 -4.02 18.82
N THR A 128 1.25 -4.23 20.03
CA THR A 128 1.45 -5.50 20.73
C THR A 128 0.60 -6.58 20.07
N LEU A 129 0.98 -7.86 20.25
CA LEU A 129 0.21 -8.99 19.75
C LEU A 129 -1.24 -8.96 20.27
N ASP A 130 -1.44 -8.57 21.54
CA ASP A 130 -2.79 -8.44 22.12
C ASP A 130 -3.65 -7.39 21.39
N VAL A 131 -3.06 -6.27 20.97
CA VAL A 131 -3.77 -5.21 20.22
C VAL A 131 -4.13 -5.72 18.83
N VAL A 132 -3.17 -6.33 18.12
CA VAL A 132 -3.42 -6.91 16.80
C VAL A 132 -4.51 -7.98 16.88
N GLN A 133 -4.38 -8.93 17.81
CA GLN A 133 -5.35 -10.00 18.00
C GLN A 133 -6.74 -9.45 18.30
N ARG A 134 -6.85 -8.45 19.18
CA ARG A 134 -8.12 -7.83 19.54
C ARG A 134 -8.80 -7.18 18.33
N ILE A 135 -8.07 -6.36 17.58
CA ILE A 135 -8.61 -5.66 16.41
C ILE A 135 -8.99 -6.65 15.31
N MET A 136 -8.12 -7.63 15.03
CA MET A 136 -8.39 -8.66 14.03
C MET A 136 -9.58 -9.54 14.39
N SER A 137 -9.80 -9.83 15.67
CA SER A 137 -10.99 -10.55 16.15
C SER A 137 -12.28 -9.77 15.88
N VAL A 138 -12.27 -8.46 16.10
CA VAL A 138 -13.42 -7.58 15.76
C VAL A 138 -13.68 -7.56 14.26
N LEU A 139 -12.62 -7.56 13.46
CA LEU A 139 -12.69 -7.57 12.01
C LEU A 139 -12.94 -8.98 11.43
N GLY A 140 -12.96 -10.04 12.25
CA GLY A 140 -13.11 -11.41 11.74
C GLY A 140 -12.03 -11.80 10.72
N ASP A 141 -10.84 -11.23 10.83
CA ASP A 141 -9.69 -11.47 9.95
C ASP A 141 -8.52 -12.05 10.77
N THR A 142 -7.48 -12.51 10.10
CA THR A 142 -6.28 -13.07 10.71
C THR A 142 -5.05 -12.23 10.36
N PHE A 143 -4.03 -12.21 11.21
CA PHE A 143 -2.74 -11.62 10.86
C PHE A 143 -1.65 -12.69 10.99
N LEU A 144 -0.90 -12.91 9.91
CA LEU A 144 0.19 -13.88 9.88
C LEU A 144 1.51 -13.12 9.89
N ILE A 145 2.32 -13.35 10.92
CA ILE A 145 3.68 -12.81 11.00
C ILE A 145 4.58 -13.71 10.16
N LYS A 146 5.27 -13.11 9.19
CA LYS A 146 6.24 -13.81 8.34
C LYS A 146 7.65 -13.67 8.94
N PRO A 147 8.51 -14.69 8.83
CA PRO A 147 9.92 -14.55 9.18
C PRO A 147 10.57 -13.43 8.36
N ILE A 148 11.46 -12.68 9.00
CA ILE A 148 12.39 -11.79 8.29
C ILE A 148 13.55 -12.66 7.83
N GLU A 149 13.90 -12.62 6.55
CA GLU A 149 15.10 -13.27 6.05
C GLU A 149 16.32 -12.50 6.59
N ILE A 150 17.09 -13.15 7.46
CA ILE A 150 18.37 -12.64 7.95
C ILE A 150 19.44 -13.27 7.05
N ALA A 151 20.10 -12.44 6.24
CA ALA A 151 21.21 -12.85 5.38
C ALA A 151 22.46 -13.21 6.19
#